data_AF-A0A4D6X7N5-F1
#
_entry.id   AF-A0A4D6X7N5-F1
#
_cell.length_a   1.000
_cell.length_b   1.000
_cell.length_c   1.000
_cell.angle_alpha   90.00
_cell.angle_beta   90.00
_cell.angle_gamma   90.00
#
_symmetry.space_group_name_H-M   'P 1'
#
loop_
_entity.id
_entity.type
_entity.pdbx_description
1 polymer ?
#
loop_
_entity_poly.entity_id
_entity_poly.type
_entity_poly.pdbx_seq_one_letter_code
_entity_poly.pdbx_strand_id
1 'polypeptide(L)'
;MSRIRLIGSFLLTLAPFSAHAVEVHIDPHADLLYRQALPLLEQADAQDDTPSPLRTAVDADPELTRQGQAMARTLPTAVALLKKSVALGHPVAQYRLALYYMTYLPAAQIPDAACPLLESSLKQGFAPPATAIATWCPPYNASPAYRSDLEAVPSMATLYAPYYPQPATRLACSRSQPQGLEMQWGRQRDYQAEVYRLLGDLDPSQRQTLLQKAVDINGCAAAQQRLTSYR
;
A
#
# COMPACT_ATOMS: atom_id res chain seq x y z
N MET A 1 -47.52 58.98 21.29
CA MET A 1 -46.34 58.46 22.01
C MET A 1 -45.99 57.11 21.39
N SER A 2 -45.00 57.09 20.48
CA SER A 2 -44.69 55.94 19.63
C SER A 2 -43.58 55.09 20.26
N ARG A 3 -43.80 53.77 20.36
CA ARG A 3 -42.84 52.80 20.91
C ARG A 3 -41.83 52.42 19.83
N ILE A 4 -40.56 52.70 20.07
CA ILE A 4 -39.45 52.25 19.22
C ILE A 4 -39.14 50.78 19.58
N ARG A 5 -39.29 49.87 18.62
CA ARG A 5 -38.83 48.48 18.72
C ARG A 5 -37.37 48.41 18.27
N LEU A 6 -36.49 47.97 19.17
CA LEU A 6 -35.12 47.57 18.87
C LEU A 6 -35.13 46.27 18.07
N ILE A 7 -34.63 46.32 16.85
CA ILE A 7 -34.33 45.13 16.02
C ILE A 7 -32.87 44.78 16.30
N GLY A 8 -32.64 43.67 17.00
CA GLY A 8 -31.32 43.10 17.21
C GLY A 8 -30.88 42.31 15.98
N SER A 9 -29.86 42.80 15.28
CA SER A 9 -29.20 42.09 14.18
C SER A 9 -28.17 41.10 14.76
N PHE A 10 -28.45 39.81 14.64
CA PHE A 10 -27.51 38.73 14.96
C PHE A 10 -26.70 38.41 13.68
N LEU A 11 -25.46 38.88 13.60
CA LEU A 11 -24.51 38.53 12.53
C LEU A 11 -23.80 37.23 12.90
N LEU A 12 -24.24 36.11 12.32
CA LEU A 12 -23.52 34.84 12.33
C LEU A 12 -22.31 34.92 11.37
N THR A 13 -21.10 35.03 11.92
CA THR A 13 -19.86 34.93 11.17
C THR A 13 -19.56 33.47 10.84
N LEU A 14 -19.79 33.07 9.59
CA LEU A 14 -19.31 31.81 9.03
C LEU A 14 -17.78 31.93 8.84
N ALA A 15 -17.00 31.35 9.76
CA ALA A 15 -15.57 31.17 9.55
C ALA A 15 -15.35 30.10 8.47
N PRO A 16 -14.61 30.39 7.38
CA PRO A 16 -14.27 29.38 6.40
C PRO A 16 -13.30 28.40 7.05
N PHE A 17 -13.71 27.13 7.16
CA PHE A 17 -12.79 26.04 7.48
C PHE A 17 -11.85 25.87 6.30
N SER A 18 -10.61 26.36 6.44
CA SER A 18 -9.53 26.04 5.52
C SER A 18 -9.24 24.55 5.61
N ALA A 19 -9.72 23.78 4.64
CA ALA A 19 -9.26 22.42 4.42
C ALA A 19 -7.79 22.51 4.02
N HIS A 20 -6.88 22.24 4.97
CA HIS A 20 -5.48 22.06 4.64
C HIS A 20 -5.36 20.77 3.83
N ALA A 21 -5.28 20.90 2.50
CA ALA A 21 -4.80 19.82 1.66
C ALA A 21 -3.37 19.52 2.10
N VAL A 22 -3.13 18.33 2.65
CA VAL A 22 -1.77 17.87 2.98
C VAL A 22 -1.01 17.79 1.66
N GLU A 23 -0.13 18.74 1.41
CA GLU A 23 0.69 18.76 0.21
C GLU A 23 1.83 17.75 0.40
N VAL A 24 1.62 16.53 -0.13
CA VAL A 24 2.66 15.52 -0.14
C VAL A 24 3.63 15.83 -1.28
N HIS A 25 4.85 16.26 -0.91
CA HIS A 25 5.92 16.53 -1.86
C HIS A 25 6.90 15.35 -1.91
N ILE A 26 7.04 14.73 -3.08
CA ILE A 26 8.06 13.70 -3.29
C ILE A 26 9.37 14.39 -3.64
N ASP A 27 10.37 14.26 -2.78
CA ASP A 27 11.71 14.78 -3.02
C ASP A 27 12.28 14.18 -4.34
N PRO A 28 12.69 15.00 -5.32
CA PRO A 28 13.15 14.51 -6.63
C PRO A 28 14.40 13.62 -6.55
N HIS A 29 15.27 13.85 -5.56
CA HIS A 29 16.45 13.01 -5.36
C HIS A 29 16.05 11.66 -4.76
N ALA A 30 15.08 11.65 -3.84
CA ALA A 30 14.48 10.42 -3.33
C ALA A 30 13.79 9.60 -4.44
N ASP A 31 13.07 10.26 -5.35
CA ASP A 31 12.46 9.62 -6.53
C ASP A 31 13.53 9.06 -7.48
N LEU A 32 14.60 9.81 -7.74
CA LEU A 32 15.70 9.32 -8.57
C LEU A 32 16.34 8.05 -7.98
N LEU A 33 16.63 8.04 -6.68
CA LEU A 33 17.17 6.88 -5.98
C LEU A 33 16.22 5.68 -6.05
N TYR A 34 14.92 5.91 -5.89
CA TYR A 34 13.90 4.89 -6.04
C TYR A 34 13.88 4.30 -7.46
N ARG A 35 13.87 5.14 -8.49
CA ARG A 35 13.88 4.70 -9.89
C ARG A 35 15.16 3.98 -10.28
N GLN A 36 16.30 4.34 -9.71
CA GLN A 36 17.55 3.59 -9.89
C GLN A 36 17.51 2.19 -9.27
N ALA A 37 16.73 2.00 -8.19
CA ALA A 37 16.56 0.70 -7.58
C ALA A 37 15.67 -0.25 -8.40
N LEU A 38 14.66 0.28 -9.12
CA LEU A 38 13.68 -0.50 -9.87
C LEU A 38 14.27 -1.55 -10.81
N PRO A 39 15.17 -1.23 -11.76
CA PRO A 39 15.70 -2.23 -12.70
C PRO A 39 16.49 -3.33 -11.98
N LEU A 40 17.09 -3.03 -10.82
CA LEU A 40 17.79 -4.02 -10.01
C LEU A 40 16.85 -4.97 -9.29
N LEU A 41 15.69 -4.46 -8.83
CA LEU A 41 14.61 -5.27 -8.25
C LEU A 41 13.97 -6.16 -9.33
N GLU A 42 13.63 -5.59 -10.49
CA GLU A 42 13.06 -6.33 -11.62
C GLU A 42 14.00 -7.43 -12.12
N GLN A 43 15.31 -7.17 -12.14
CA GLN A 43 16.30 -8.19 -12.47
C GLN A 43 16.35 -9.32 -11.43
N ALA A 44 16.17 -9.01 -10.14
CA ALA A 44 16.12 -10.02 -9.10
C ALA A 44 14.82 -10.85 -9.18
N ASP A 45 13.67 -10.21 -9.45
CA ASP A 45 12.37 -10.88 -9.59
C ASP A 45 12.34 -11.79 -10.84
N ALA A 46 12.85 -11.31 -11.98
CA ALA A 46 12.88 -12.10 -13.23
C ALA A 46 13.80 -13.33 -13.18
N GLN A 47 14.77 -13.33 -12.25
CA GLN A 47 15.64 -14.50 -12.02
C GLN A 47 14.93 -15.57 -11.17
N ASP A 48 13.91 -15.19 -10.40
CA ASP A 48 13.04 -16.11 -9.64
C ASP A 48 11.96 -16.77 -10.54
N ASP A 49 11.48 -16.03 -11.55
CA ASP A 49 10.39 -16.45 -12.46
C ASP A 49 10.84 -17.34 -13.65
N THR A 50 12.14 -17.61 -13.83
CA THR A 50 12.59 -18.51 -14.90
C THR A 50 12.03 -19.92 -14.67
N PRO A 51 11.20 -20.50 -15.58
CA PRO A 51 10.65 -21.83 -15.41
C PRO A 51 11.75 -22.87 -15.58
N SER A 52 12.43 -23.18 -14.49
CA SER A 52 13.38 -24.29 -14.45
C SER A 52 12.55 -25.59 -14.44
N PRO A 53 12.84 -26.57 -15.32
CA PRO A 53 12.18 -27.89 -15.33
C PRO A 53 12.48 -28.72 -14.05
N LEU A 54 13.05 -28.10 -13.02
CA LEU A 54 13.64 -28.71 -11.84
C LEU A 54 12.89 -28.44 -10.53
N ARG A 55 11.64 -27.91 -10.58
CA ARG A 55 10.77 -27.83 -9.39
C ARG A 55 10.46 -29.21 -8.74
N THR A 56 10.94 -30.32 -9.32
CA THR A 56 10.80 -31.69 -8.78
C THR A 56 12.11 -32.46 -8.54
N ALA A 57 13.29 -31.83 -8.49
CA ALA A 57 14.52 -32.56 -8.15
C ALA A 57 15.31 -31.86 -7.05
N VAL A 58 15.26 -32.45 -5.85
CA VAL A 58 16.18 -32.14 -4.74
C VAL A 58 17.50 -32.79 -5.07
N ASP A 59 18.41 -32.00 -5.66
CA ASP A 59 19.87 -32.12 -5.54
C ASP A 59 20.47 -30.81 -6.07
N ALA A 60 21.64 -30.41 -5.53
CA ALA A 60 22.25 -29.09 -5.72
C ALA A 60 22.46 -28.72 -7.20
N ASP A 61 21.45 -28.06 -7.78
CA ASP A 61 21.44 -27.61 -9.16
C ASP A 61 22.41 -26.42 -9.33
N PRO A 62 23.41 -26.52 -10.21
CA PRO A 62 24.32 -25.42 -10.53
C PRO A 62 23.60 -24.21 -11.13
N GLU A 63 22.40 -24.37 -11.70
CA GLU A 63 21.57 -23.25 -12.16
C GLU A 63 20.95 -22.50 -10.98
N LEU A 64 20.32 -23.19 -10.02
CA LEU A 64 19.83 -22.60 -8.77
C LEU A 64 20.94 -21.87 -8.00
N THR A 65 22.15 -22.45 -7.99
CA THR A 65 23.32 -21.83 -7.36
C THR A 65 23.74 -20.54 -8.10
N ARG A 66 23.68 -20.52 -9.44
CA ARG A 66 24.03 -19.34 -10.24
C ARG A 66 22.98 -18.23 -10.13
N GLN A 67 21.70 -18.60 -10.14
CA GLN A 67 20.58 -17.69 -9.91
C GLN A 67 20.65 -17.07 -8.51
N GLY A 68 20.84 -17.89 -7.47
CA GLY A 68 21.05 -17.41 -6.11
C GLY A 68 22.25 -16.48 -5.97
N GLN A 69 23.36 -16.75 -6.67
CA GLN A 69 24.53 -15.86 -6.70
C GLN A 69 24.29 -14.54 -7.45
N ALA A 70 23.50 -14.56 -8.53
CA ALA A 70 23.14 -13.35 -9.27
C ALA A 70 22.24 -12.43 -8.44
N MET A 71 21.21 -13.01 -7.79
CA MET A 71 20.34 -12.30 -6.85
C MET A 71 21.14 -11.74 -5.66
N ALA A 72 22.07 -12.52 -5.11
CA ALA A 72 22.95 -12.07 -4.02
C ALA A 72 23.84 -10.87 -4.39
N ARG A 73 24.06 -10.59 -5.69
CA ARG A 73 24.84 -9.43 -6.15
C ARG A 73 23.97 -8.20 -6.43
N THR A 74 22.80 -8.38 -7.03
CA THR A 74 21.93 -7.27 -7.45
C THR A 74 21.09 -6.71 -6.30
N LEU A 75 20.56 -7.60 -5.46
CA LEU A 75 19.60 -7.27 -4.41
C LEU A 75 20.18 -6.35 -3.31
N PRO A 76 21.43 -6.54 -2.83
CA PRO A 76 22.01 -5.61 -1.85
C PRO A 76 22.13 -4.17 -2.37
N THR A 77 22.44 -4.02 -3.67
CA THR A 77 22.56 -2.70 -4.30
C THR A 77 21.19 -2.02 -4.41
N ALA A 78 20.17 -2.76 -4.82
CA ALA A 78 18.79 -2.28 -4.86
C ALA A 78 18.32 -1.82 -3.47
N VAL A 79 18.55 -2.63 -2.43
CA VAL A 79 18.19 -2.33 -1.04
C VAL A 79 18.94 -1.11 -0.53
N ALA A 80 20.23 -0.93 -0.88
CA ALA A 80 20.98 0.25 -0.48
C ALA A 80 20.41 1.54 -1.09
N LEU A 81 19.99 1.51 -2.36
CA LEU A 81 19.32 2.64 -3.01
C LEU A 81 17.95 2.93 -2.38
N LEU A 82 17.15 1.89 -2.12
CA LEU A 82 15.88 2.04 -1.40
C LEU A 82 16.08 2.66 -0.02
N LYS A 83 17.06 2.21 0.77
CA LYS A 83 17.37 2.79 2.09
C LYS A 83 17.69 4.28 2.01
N LYS A 84 18.46 4.71 1.00
CA LYS A 84 18.74 6.14 0.77
C LYS A 84 17.48 6.92 0.41
N SER A 85 16.64 6.37 -0.46
CA SER A 85 15.35 6.97 -0.84
C SER A 85 14.39 7.07 0.36
N VAL A 86 14.34 6.03 1.21
CA VAL A 86 13.57 5.99 2.46
C VAL A 86 14.06 7.03 3.47
N ALA A 87 15.37 7.23 3.58
CA ALA A 87 15.94 8.26 4.46
C ALA A 87 15.52 9.69 4.05
N LEU A 88 15.11 9.89 2.80
CA LEU A 88 14.54 11.13 2.26
C LEU A 88 13.01 11.12 2.24
N GLY A 89 12.36 10.12 2.85
CA GLY A 89 10.91 10.08 3.05
C GLY A 89 10.09 9.51 1.89
N HIS A 90 10.70 8.90 0.87
CA HIS A 90 9.97 8.46 -0.32
C HIS A 90 8.94 7.34 -0.01
N PRO A 91 7.63 7.58 -0.14
CA PRO A 91 6.59 6.67 0.32
C PRO A 91 6.58 5.33 -0.43
N VAL A 92 6.89 5.34 -1.72
CA VAL A 92 6.93 4.10 -2.52
C VAL A 92 8.18 3.27 -2.19
N ALA A 93 9.28 3.93 -1.82
CA ALA A 93 10.51 3.22 -1.45
C ALA A 93 10.35 2.58 -0.07
N GLN A 94 9.65 3.26 0.85
CA GLN A 94 9.28 2.71 2.15
C GLN A 94 8.48 1.42 1.98
N TYR A 95 7.45 1.43 1.13
CA TYR A 95 6.68 0.23 0.81
C TYR A 95 7.54 -0.88 0.22
N ARG A 96 8.37 -0.57 -0.78
CA ARG A 96 9.20 -1.58 -1.47
C ARG A 96 10.26 -2.18 -0.55
N LEU A 97 10.85 -1.38 0.34
CA LEU A 97 11.78 -1.86 1.35
C LEU A 97 11.07 -2.73 2.40
N ALA A 98 9.84 -2.37 2.78
CA ALA A 98 9.04 -3.18 3.69
C ALA A 98 8.71 -4.56 3.11
N LEU A 99 8.33 -4.63 1.83
CA LEU A 99 8.10 -5.90 1.14
C LEU A 99 9.37 -6.76 1.11
N TYR A 100 10.53 -6.15 0.82
CA TYR A 100 11.81 -6.85 0.91
C TYR A 100 12.03 -7.47 2.30
N TYR A 101 11.79 -6.71 3.37
CA TYR A 101 11.91 -7.24 4.73
C TYR A 101 10.90 -8.36 5.02
N MET A 102 9.67 -8.24 4.53
CA MET A 102 8.65 -9.28 4.70
C MET A 102 9.01 -10.58 3.96
N THR A 103 9.72 -10.49 2.83
CA THR A 103 10.13 -11.65 2.04
C THR A 103 11.39 -12.32 2.60
N TYR A 104 12.38 -11.55 3.06
CA TYR A 104 13.71 -12.07 3.34
C TYR A 104 14.12 -12.08 4.82
N LEU A 105 13.36 -11.44 5.73
CA LEU A 105 13.64 -11.53 7.16
C LEU A 105 12.85 -12.67 7.83
N PRO A 106 13.37 -13.25 8.92
CA PRO A 106 12.60 -14.16 9.75
C PRO A 106 11.32 -13.50 10.26
N ALA A 107 10.21 -14.26 10.31
CA ALA A 107 8.88 -13.74 10.67
C ALA A 107 8.84 -12.94 11.98
N ALA A 108 9.64 -13.33 12.97
CA ALA A 108 9.73 -12.64 14.26
C ALA A 108 10.32 -11.21 14.17
N GLN A 109 11.08 -10.90 13.12
CA GLN A 109 11.71 -9.59 12.91
C GLN A 109 10.90 -8.69 11.97
N ILE A 110 9.93 -9.25 11.23
CA ILE A 110 9.12 -8.51 10.26
C ILE A 110 8.38 -7.33 10.92
N PRO A 111 7.70 -7.48 12.07
CA PRO A 111 6.96 -6.37 12.67
C PRO A 111 7.84 -5.14 12.92
N ASP A 112 9.00 -5.32 13.55
CA ASP A 112 9.89 -4.22 13.92
C ASP A 112 10.55 -3.55 12.69
N ALA A 113 10.87 -4.33 11.67
CA ALA A 113 11.56 -3.82 10.48
C ALA A 113 10.62 -3.22 9.42
N ALA A 114 9.45 -3.83 9.21
CA ALA A 114 8.55 -3.50 8.11
C ALA A 114 7.41 -2.54 8.53
N CYS A 115 6.82 -2.71 9.72
CA CYS A 115 5.65 -1.90 10.09
C CYS A 115 5.92 -0.39 10.11
N PRO A 116 7.04 0.12 10.67
CA PRO A 116 7.32 1.57 10.62
C PRO A 116 7.37 2.13 9.19
N LEU A 117 7.89 1.34 8.23
CA LEU A 117 7.95 1.72 6.82
C LEU A 117 6.56 1.71 6.17
N LEU A 118 5.78 0.65 6.41
CA LEU A 118 4.43 0.54 5.88
C LEU A 118 3.53 1.67 6.40
N GLU A 119 3.59 1.94 7.69
CA GLU A 119 2.85 3.02 8.35
C GLU A 119 3.24 4.39 7.80
N SER A 120 4.55 4.69 7.70
CA SER A 120 5.03 5.95 7.15
C SER A 120 4.60 6.16 5.68
N SER A 121 4.56 5.07 4.90
CA SER A 121 4.13 5.11 3.52
C SER A 121 2.61 5.37 3.41
N LEU A 122 1.81 4.68 4.23
CA LEU A 122 0.36 4.86 4.23
C LEU A 122 -0.07 6.26 4.71
N LYS A 123 0.60 6.82 5.72
CA LYS A 123 0.37 8.19 6.22
C LYS A 123 0.56 9.26 5.14
N GLN A 124 1.37 8.97 4.12
CA GLN A 124 1.58 9.84 2.97
C GLN A 124 0.56 9.59 1.84
N GLY A 125 -0.46 8.75 2.08
CA GLY A 125 -1.54 8.46 1.14
C GLY A 125 -1.20 7.41 0.07
N PHE A 126 -0.08 6.69 0.20
CA PHE A 126 0.22 5.59 -0.71
C PHE A 126 -0.59 4.34 -0.32
N ALA A 127 -1.41 3.82 -1.25
CA ALA A 127 -2.37 2.75 -0.97
C ALA A 127 -1.77 1.35 -0.68
N PRO A 128 -0.70 0.90 -1.38
CA PRO A 128 -0.21 -0.48 -1.29
C PRO A 128 0.16 -1.03 0.10
N PRO A 129 0.70 -0.24 1.04
CA PRO A 129 0.95 -0.70 2.41
C PRO A 129 -0.28 -1.21 3.15
N ALA A 130 -1.49 -0.73 2.81
CA ALA A 130 -2.72 -1.05 3.54
C ALA A 130 -2.97 -2.56 3.70
N THR A 131 -2.78 -3.35 2.63
CA THR A 131 -3.03 -4.80 2.69
C THR A 131 -2.00 -5.54 3.54
N ALA A 132 -0.75 -5.09 3.49
CA ALA A 132 0.32 -5.64 4.32
C ALA A 132 0.10 -5.30 5.80
N ILE A 133 -0.24 -4.05 6.12
CA ILE A 133 -0.54 -3.59 7.49
C ILE A 133 -1.67 -4.41 8.11
N ALA A 134 -2.75 -4.64 7.36
CA ALA A 134 -3.90 -5.42 7.82
C ALA A 134 -3.54 -6.84 8.28
N THR A 135 -2.41 -7.38 7.81
CA THR A 135 -1.93 -8.73 8.15
C THR A 135 -0.79 -8.71 9.17
N TRP A 136 0.18 -7.82 8.99
CA TRP A 136 1.49 -7.88 9.66
C TRP A 136 1.67 -6.86 10.77
N CYS A 137 0.81 -5.83 10.83
CA CYS A 137 0.93 -4.74 11.80
C CYS A 137 -0.32 -4.59 12.66
N PRO A 138 -0.69 -5.60 13.50
CA PRO A 138 -1.92 -5.56 14.29
C PRO A 138 -2.11 -4.32 15.18
N PRO A 139 -1.07 -3.81 15.88
CA PRO A 139 -1.22 -2.61 16.71
C PRO A 139 -1.68 -1.39 15.90
N TYR A 140 -1.09 -1.19 14.72
CA TYR A 140 -1.47 -0.08 13.85
C TYR A 140 -2.83 -0.30 13.20
N ASN A 141 -3.08 -1.50 12.68
CA ASN A 141 -4.34 -1.88 12.03
C ASN A 141 -5.56 -1.66 12.96
N ALA A 142 -5.41 -1.87 14.27
CA ALA A 142 -6.45 -1.63 15.26
C ALA A 142 -6.60 -0.15 15.69
N SER A 143 -5.72 0.74 15.22
CA SER A 143 -5.68 2.15 15.65
C SER A 143 -6.65 3.04 14.87
N PRO A 144 -7.13 4.15 15.47
CA PRO A 144 -7.86 5.18 14.74
C PRO A 144 -7.03 5.85 13.63
N ALA A 145 -5.70 5.91 13.79
CA ALA A 145 -4.80 6.49 12.79
C ALA A 145 -4.84 5.72 11.47
N TYR A 146 -4.84 4.38 11.53
CA TYR A 146 -4.94 3.55 10.34
C TYR A 146 -6.22 3.81 9.54
N ARG A 147 -7.37 3.92 10.22
CA ARG A 147 -8.63 4.31 9.57
C ARG A 147 -8.50 5.69 8.91
N SER A 148 -7.99 6.69 9.62
CA SER A 148 -7.82 8.05 9.09
C SER A 148 -6.94 8.08 7.85
N ASP A 149 -5.85 7.30 7.84
CA ASP A 149 -4.95 7.26 6.69
C ASP A 149 -5.61 6.59 5.48
N LEU A 150 -6.35 5.49 5.68
CA LEU A 150 -7.12 4.84 4.62
C LEU A 150 -8.17 5.78 4.00
N GLU A 151 -8.83 6.59 4.82
CA GLU A 151 -9.81 7.59 4.37
C GLU A 151 -9.16 8.70 3.52
N ALA A 152 -7.88 9.02 3.77
CA ALA A 152 -7.13 10.02 3.01
C ALA A 152 -6.65 9.52 1.64
N VAL A 153 -6.34 8.22 1.49
CA VAL A 153 -5.76 7.63 0.27
C VAL A 153 -6.48 8.02 -1.03
N PRO A 154 -7.82 7.97 -1.15
CA PRO A 154 -8.51 8.29 -2.40
C PRO A 154 -8.22 9.71 -2.92
N SER A 155 -8.00 10.67 -2.02
CA SER A 155 -7.69 12.06 -2.40
C SER A 155 -6.28 12.22 -2.99
N MET A 156 -5.37 11.30 -2.68
CA MET A 156 -3.96 11.30 -3.15
C MET A 156 -3.72 10.37 -4.34
N ALA A 157 -4.77 9.77 -4.88
CA ALA A 157 -4.63 8.73 -5.91
C ALA A 157 -3.84 9.19 -7.14
N THR A 158 -4.08 10.41 -7.64
CA THR A 158 -3.43 10.94 -8.84
C THR A 158 -1.94 11.17 -8.66
N LEU A 159 -1.50 11.58 -7.47
CA LEU A 159 -0.08 11.79 -7.14
C LEU A 159 0.74 10.53 -7.40
N TYR A 160 0.18 9.36 -7.06
CA TYR A 160 0.91 8.09 -7.13
C TYR A 160 0.69 7.30 -8.42
N ALA A 161 -0.10 7.79 -9.37
CA ALA A 161 -0.40 7.07 -10.62
C ALA A 161 0.85 6.58 -11.39
N PRO A 162 1.96 7.35 -11.48
CA PRO A 162 3.18 6.91 -12.17
C PRO A 162 3.91 5.74 -11.52
N TYR A 163 3.59 5.43 -10.25
CA TYR A 163 4.26 4.38 -9.50
C TYR A 163 3.55 3.03 -9.58
N TYR A 164 2.44 2.90 -10.32
CA TYR A 164 1.78 1.62 -10.51
C TYR A 164 2.22 0.95 -11.82
N PRO A 165 2.23 -0.40 -11.90
CA PRO A 165 1.78 -1.35 -10.87
C PRO A 165 2.77 -1.54 -9.72
N GLN A 166 2.29 -2.10 -8.61
CA GLN A 166 3.11 -2.46 -7.45
C GLN A 166 2.90 -3.92 -7.07
N PRO A 167 3.93 -4.59 -6.51
CA PRO A 167 3.82 -5.96 -6.05
C PRO A 167 3.11 -5.99 -4.70
N ALA A 168 2.41 -7.09 -4.41
CA ALA A 168 1.81 -7.39 -3.12
C ALA A 168 1.90 -8.88 -2.87
N THR A 169 2.05 -9.28 -1.61
CA THR A 169 1.96 -10.68 -1.21
C THR A 169 0.56 -11.25 -1.45
N ARG A 170 -0.48 -10.42 -1.27
CA ARG A 170 -1.87 -10.80 -1.53
C ARG A 170 -2.77 -9.58 -1.75
N LEU A 171 -3.63 -9.67 -2.76
CA LEU A 171 -4.76 -8.78 -3.00
C LEU A 171 -6.05 -9.60 -2.95
N ALA A 172 -6.86 -9.43 -1.90
CA ALA A 172 -8.18 -10.02 -1.75
C ALA A 172 -9.20 -9.56 -2.81
N CYS A 173 -9.01 -8.38 -3.37
CA CYS A 173 -9.81 -7.83 -4.46
C CYS A 173 -9.28 -8.22 -5.85
N SER A 174 -8.13 -8.91 -5.95
CA SER A 174 -7.69 -9.48 -7.22
C SER A 174 -8.45 -10.76 -7.54
N ARG A 175 -8.71 -10.99 -8.82
CA ARG A 175 -9.26 -12.26 -9.33
C ARG A 175 -8.17 -13.30 -9.57
N SER A 176 -6.92 -12.87 -9.76
CA SER A 176 -5.78 -13.78 -9.80
C SER A 176 -5.39 -14.17 -8.38
N GLN A 177 -5.12 -15.45 -8.15
CA GLN A 177 -4.45 -15.92 -6.95
C GLN A 177 -2.97 -16.15 -7.28
N PRO A 178 -2.04 -15.83 -6.35
CA PRO A 178 -0.63 -16.09 -6.60
C PRO A 178 -0.39 -17.60 -6.59
N GLN A 179 0.51 -18.10 -7.43
CA GLN A 179 0.96 -19.48 -7.38
C GLN A 179 2.27 -19.55 -6.59
N GLY A 180 2.30 -20.36 -5.52
CA GLY A 180 3.51 -20.48 -4.69
C GLY A 180 3.87 -19.18 -3.98
N LEU A 181 5.12 -18.73 -4.16
CA LEU A 181 5.69 -17.54 -3.51
C LEU A 181 5.66 -16.29 -4.41
N GLU A 182 5.12 -16.39 -5.62
CA GLU A 182 5.06 -15.29 -6.58
C GLU A 182 4.22 -14.13 -6.03
N MET A 183 4.76 -12.91 -6.14
CA MET A 183 4.01 -11.70 -5.78
C MET A 183 2.95 -11.38 -6.83
N GLN A 184 1.85 -10.76 -6.39
CA GLN A 184 0.82 -10.23 -7.28
C GLN A 184 1.13 -8.80 -7.67
N TRP A 185 1.01 -8.46 -8.95
CA TRP A 185 1.15 -7.09 -9.43
C TRP A 185 -0.20 -6.39 -9.50
N GLY A 186 -0.46 -5.48 -8.56
CA GLY A 186 -1.69 -4.69 -8.50
C GLY A 186 -1.56 -3.37 -9.25
N ARG A 187 -2.58 -3.01 -10.03
CA ARG A 187 -2.71 -1.66 -10.58
C ARG A 187 -3.32 -0.73 -9.54
N GLN A 188 -3.27 0.57 -9.80
CA GLN A 188 -3.83 1.59 -8.91
C GLN A 188 -5.27 1.28 -8.47
N ARG A 189 -6.14 0.90 -9.40
CA ARG A 189 -7.54 0.56 -9.10
C ARG A 189 -7.69 -0.67 -8.21
N ASP A 190 -6.77 -1.63 -8.31
CA ASP A 190 -6.82 -2.84 -7.50
C ASP A 190 -6.54 -2.50 -6.03
N TYR A 191 -5.57 -1.63 -5.77
CA TYR A 191 -5.30 -1.13 -4.42
C TYR A 191 -6.38 -0.17 -3.90
N GLN A 192 -7.00 0.64 -4.76
CA GLN A 192 -8.16 1.46 -4.36
C GLN A 192 -9.33 0.59 -3.89
N ALA A 193 -9.60 -0.52 -4.58
CA ALA A 193 -10.63 -1.47 -4.16
C ALA A 193 -10.30 -2.11 -2.81
N GLU A 194 -9.03 -2.46 -2.56
CA GLU A 194 -8.58 -2.96 -1.25
C GLU A 194 -8.81 -1.96 -0.13
N VAL A 195 -8.48 -0.69 -0.36
CA VAL A 195 -8.69 0.38 0.63
C VAL A 195 -10.17 0.49 1.01
N TYR A 196 -11.08 0.52 0.04
CA TYR A 196 -12.52 0.56 0.33
C TYR A 196 -13.03 -0.72 1.01
N ARG A 197 -12.51 -1.89 0.64
CA ARG A 197 -12.83 -3.14 1.32
C ARG A 197 -12.41 -3.10 2.79
N LEU A 198 -11.17 -2.67 3.06
CA LEU A 198 -10.63 -2.54 4.41
C LEU A 198 -11.41 -1.50 5.23
N LEU A 199 -11.77 -0.35 4.65
CA LEU A 199 -12.63 0.63 5.31
C LEU A 199 -14.00 0.04 5.68
N GLY A 200 -14.60 -0.77 4.80
CA GLY A 200 -15.87 -1.46 5.11
C GLY A 200 -15.76 -2.47 6.26
N ASP A 201 -14.57 -3.03 6.48
CA ASP A 201 -14.30 -3.92 7.61
C ASP A 201 -14.21 -3.13 8.92
N LEU A 202 -13.62 -1.94 8.86
CA LEU A 202 -13.43 -1.02 9.99
C LEU A 202 -14.67 -0.21 10.35
N ASP A 203 -15.58 0.04 9.40
CA ASP A 203 -16.78 0.87 9.57
C ASP A 203 -18.08 0.09 9.36
N PRO A 204 -18.67 -0.49 10.42
CA PRO A 204 -19.95 -1.18 10.32
C PRO A 204 -21.10 -0.30 9.81
N SER A 205 -21.07 1.01 10.08
CA SER A 205 -22.16 1.94 9.71
C SER A 205 -22.20 2.24 8.22
N GLN A 206 -21.02 2.30 7.58
CA GLN A 206 -20.87 2.55 6.14
C GLN A 206 -20.48 1.31 5.34
N ARG A 207 -20.43 0.14 5.99
CA ARG A 207 -19.93 -1.11 5.41
C ARG A 207 -20.50 -1.41 4.04
N GLN A 208 -21.83 -1.37 3.88
CA GLN A 208 -22.47 -1.69 2.60
C GLN A 208 -22.01 -0.75 1.48
N THR A 209 -22.00 0.56 1.73
CA THR A 209 -21.57 1.57 0.76
C THR A 209 -20.10 1.42 0.40
N LEU A 210 -19.23 1.18 1.38
CA LEU A 210 -17.79 1.03 1.16
C LEU A 210 -17.46 -0.26 0.40
N LEU A 211 -18.08 -1.38 0.77
CA LEU A 211 -17.91 -2.64 0.04
C LEU A 211 -18.46 -2.55 -1.39
N GLN A 212 -19.60 -1.88 -1.60
CA GLN A 212 -20.12 -1.66 -2.95
C GLN A 212 -19.14 -0.84 -3.79
N LYS A 213 -18.53 0.20 -3.22
CA LYS A 213 -17.51 0.99 -3.90
C LYS A 213 -16.28 0.17 -4.31
N ALA A 214 -15.83 -0.76 -3.46
CA ALA A 214 -14.77 -1.69 -3.83
C ALA A 214 -15.16 -2.58 -5.03
N VAL A 215 -16.41 -3.05 -5.09
CA VAL A 215 -16.95 -3.80 -6.23
C VAL A 215 -17.01 -2.92 -7.49
N ASP A 216 -17.45 -1.68 -7.38
CA ASP A 216 -17.58 -0.78 -8.55
C ASP A 216 -16.22 -0.41 -9.16
N ILE A 217 -15.14 -0.42 -8.35
CA ILE A 217 -13.80 -0.05 -8.82
C ILE A 217 -13.15 -1.14 -9.67
N ASN A 218 -13.15 -2.40 -9.24
CA ASN A 218 -12.49 -3.48 -9.99
C ASN A 218 -13.23 -4.83 -9.97
N GLY A 219 -14.47 -4.86 -9.47
CA GLY A 219 -15.22 -6.09 -9.27
C GLY A 219 -14.69 -6.94 -8.13
N CYS A 220 -14.25 -6.31 -7.03
CA CYS A 220 -13.63 -6.98 -5.87
C CYS A 220 -14.47 -8.17 -5.36
N ALA A 221 -13.98 -9.39 -5.60
CA ALA A 221 -14.68 -10.62 -5.27
C ALA A 221 -14.90 -10.77 -3.75
N ALA A 222 -13.89 -10.45 -2.94
CA ALA A 222 -13.99 -10.51 -1.48
C ALA A 222 -15.07 -9.55 -0.93
N ALA A 223 -15.21 -8.35 -1.50
CA ALA A 223 -16.26 -7.40 -1.11
C ALA A 223 -17.64 -7.89 -1.53
N GLN A 224 -17.77 -8.46 -2.75
CA GLN A 224 -19.01 -9.05 -3.23
C GLN A 224 -19.50 -10.21 -2.34
N GLN A 225 -18.60 -11.11 -1.95
CA GLN A 225 -18.90 -12.21 -1.03
C GLN A 225 -19.44 -11.69 0.32
N ARG A 226 -18.80 -10.66 0.89
CA ARG A 226 -19.26 -10.05 2.14
C ARG A 226 -20.64 -9.39 1.99
N LEU A 227 -20.90 -8.69 0.89
CA LEU A 227 -22.22 -8.09 0.63
C LEU A 227 -23.33 -9.15 0.55
N THR A 228 -23.03 -10.33 0.00
CA THR A 228 -24.00 -11.43 -0.06
C THR A 228 -24.23 -12.13 1.29
N SER A 229 -23.23 -12.15 2.19
CA SER A 229 -23.38 -12.77 3.51
C SER A 229 -24.20 -11.93 4.51
N TYR A 230 -24.46 -10.66 4.20
CA TYR A 230 -25.26 -9.75 5.04
C TYR A 230 -26.69 -9.52 4.52
N ARG A 231 -27.11 -10.27 3.50
CA ARG A 231 -28.49 -10.31 3.02
C ARG A 231 -29.21 -11.50 3.63
#